data_AF-A0A3T1AZK8-F1
#
_entry.id   AF-A0A3T1AZK8-F1
#
_cell.length_a   1.000
_cell.length_b   1.000
_cell.length_c   1.000
_cell.angle_alpha   90.00
_cell.angle_beta   90.00
_cell.angle_gamma   90.00
#
_symmetry.space_group_name_H-M   'P 1'
#
loop_
_entity.id
_entity.type
_entity.pdbx_description
1 polymer ?
#
loop_
_entity_poly.entity_id
_entity_poly.type
_entity_poly.pdbx_seq_one_letter_code
_entity_poly.pdbx_strand_id
1 'polypeptide(L)'
;MQALPRQAVKRRNDTLLDLTVKYVAPLVGLIGAVLFGVLRLANVFFYLPLRATPQEAGYGYLEILSGQLIGTVELALILAVFLLAGALALGSARHALAGRWRKAVSWPGRAAMIRLVRRCGFAGLATVLLCLPILALMFGKEAQQGTAVRNIYLLHFVQIPVLAVQASTVKVSWTAKMPAGTPDISKRNCLLYLGKAAGTAVFYDVATEESLHLPSTQILLAFPHTSTVWDSGCE
;
A
#
# COMPACT_ATOMS: atom_id res chain seq x y z
N MET A 1 4.99 24.43 -66.81
CA MET A 1 4.70 23.31 -65.88
C MET A 1 5.24 23.69 -64.51
N GLN A 2 4.37 24.15 -63.59
CA GLN A 2 4.75 24.52 -62.23
C GLN A 2 4.74 23.26 -61.34
N ALA A 3 5.89 22.96 -60.73
CA ALA A 3 6.02 21.87 -59.78
C ALA A 3 5.23 22.20 -58.50
N LEU A 4 4.23 21.38 -58.19
CA LEU A 4 3.46 21.51 -56.95
C LEU A 4 4.37 21.26 -55.74
N PRO A 5 4.36 22.14 -54.72
CA PRO A 5 5.19 21.97 -53.55
C PRO A 5 4.71 20.76 -52.74
N ARG A 6 5.63 19.84 -52.44
CA ARG A 6 5.45 18.75 -51.49
C ARG A 6 5.07 19.35 -50.13
N GLN A 7 3.77 19.42 -49.84
CA GLN A 7 3.30 19.72 -48.49
C GLN A 7 3.69 18.56 -47.58
N ALA A 8 4.77 18.81 -46.85
CA ALA A 8 5.42 17.88 -45.97
C ALA A 8 4.48 17.37 -44.88
N VAL A 9 4.64 16.09 -44.57
CA VAL A 9 3.98 15.27 -43.55
C VAL A 9 4.28 15.80 -42.13
N LYS A 10 3.82 17.03 -41.81
CA LYS A 10 4.05 17.68 -40.50
C LYS A 10 2.82 17.68 -39.58
N ARG A 11 1.65 17.19 -40.01
CA ARG A 11 0.40 17.29 -39.23
C ARG A 11 0.16 16.22 -38.16
N ARG A 12 0.87 15.08 -38.17
CA ARG A 12 0.49 13.92 -37.34
C ARG A 12 1.04 13.95 -35.91
N ASN A 13 2.19 14.58 -35.69
CA ASN A 13 2.81 14.60 -34.36
C ASN A 13 2.19 15.67 -33.45
N ASP A 14 1.77 16.81 -33.99
CA ASP A 14 1.12 17.88 -33.22
C ASP A 14 -0.20 17.41 -32.60
N THR A 15 -0.92 16.51 -33.27
CA THR A 15 -2.20 15.95 -32.78
C THR A 15 -2.00 14.97 -31.62
N LEU A 16 -0.91 14.21 -31.59
CA LEU A 16 -0.64 13.24 -30.50
C LEU A 16 -0.17 13.94 -29.23
N LEU A 17 0.67 14.97 -29.36
CA LEU A 17 1.16 15.74 -28.21
C LEU A 17 0.00 16.52 -27.56
N ASP A 18 -0.84 17.13 -28.38
CA ASP A 18 -2.04 17.86 -27.90
C ASP A 18 -3.02 16.93 -27.19
N LEU A 19 -3.25 15.72 -27.73
CA LEU A 19 -4.08 14.70 -27.06
C LEU A 19 -3.48 14.26 -25.72
N THR A 20 -2.18 14.03 -25.68
CA THR A 20 -1.49 13.56 -24.46
C THR A 20 -1.56 14.62 -23.36
N VAL A 21 -1.27 15.88 -23.70
CA VAL A 21 -1.29 16.98 -22.73
C VAL A 21 -2.72 17.28 -22.26
N LYS A 22 -3.71 17.30 -23.15
CA LYS A 22 -5.09 17.64 -22.79
C LYS A 22 -5.81 16.56 -21.98
N TYR A 23 -5.53 15.28 -22.23
CA TYR A 23 -6.31 14.20 -21.63
C TYR A 23 -5.49 13.28 -20.74
N VAL A 24 -4.29 12.90 -21.14
CA VAL A 24 -3.49 11.91 -20.39
C VAL A 24 -2.92 12.55 -19.12
N ALA A 25 -2.36 13.76 -19.20
CA ALA A 25 -1.78 14.42 -18.03
C ALA A 25 -2.80 14.68 -16.90
N PRO A 26 -3.99 15.26 -17.14
CA PRO A 26 -5.00 15.42 -16.09
C PRO A 26 -5.51 14.08 -15.53
N LEU A 27 -5.66 13.07 -16.39
CA LEU A 27 -6.11 11.75 -15.96
C LEU A 27 -5.09 11.07 -15.04
N VAL A 28 -3.81 11.12 -15.40
CA VAL A 28 -2.72 10.60 -14.55
C VAL A 28 -2.67 11.36 -13.22
N GLY A 29 -2.85 12.68 -13.24
CA GLY A 29 -2.94 13.50 -12.02
C GLY A 29 -4.10 13.08 -11.13
N LEU A 30 -5.30 12.88 -11.70
CA LEU A 30 -6.47 12.42 -10.97
C LEU A 30 -6.26 11.03 -10.35
N ILE A 31 -5.70 10.08 -11.13
CA ILE A 31 -5.38 8.74 -10.65
C ILE A 31 -4.38 8.81 -9.49
N GLY A 32 -3.32 9.61 -9.63
CA GLY A 32 -2.32 9.82 -8.57
C GLY A 32 -2.92 10.42 -7.30
N ALA A 33 -3.81 11.41 -7.43
CA ALA A 33 -4.50 12.02 -6.30
C ALA A 33 -5.43 11.04 -5.57
N VAL A 34 -6.21 10.24 -6.32
CA VAL A 34 -7.08 9.20 -5.75
C VAL A 34 -6.25 8.14 -5.04
N LEU A 35 -5.19 7.64 -5.69
CA LEU A 35 -4.30 6.64 -5.11
C LEU A 35 -3.66 7.15 -3.82
N PHE A 36 -3.13 8.38 -3.83
CA PHE A 36 -2.57 9.01 -2.64
C PHE A 36 -3.61 9.13 -1.51
N GLY A 37 -4.83 9.57 -1.83
CA GLY A 37 -5.92 9.69 -0.86
C GLY A 37 -6.27 8.35 -0.20
N VAL A 38 -6.35 7.28 -0.99
CA VAL A 38 -6.62 5.92 -0.48
C VAL A 38 -5.49 5.40 0.38
N LEU A 39 -4.23 5.55 -0.06
CA LEU A 39 -3.07 5.14 0.74
C LEU A 39 -3.01 5.93 2.04
N ARG A 40 -3.25 7.24 2.00
CA ARG A 40 -3.31 8.07 3.20
C ARG A 40 -4.40 7.60 4.16
N LEU A 41 -5.58 7.30 3.63
CA LEU A 41 -6.69 6.78 4.41
C LEU A 41 -6.37 5.42 5.05
N ALA A 42 -5.73 4.51 4.30
CA ALA A 42 -5.28 3.23 4.83
C ALA A 42 -4.29 3.39 5.99
N ASN A 43 -3.30 4.29 5.87
CA ASN A 43 -2.37 4.60 6.97
C ASN A 43 -3.13 5.14 8.20
N VAL A 44 -4.13 6.01 8.01
CA VAL A 44 -4.97 6.49 9.13
C VAL A 44 -5.69 5.34 9.81
N PHE A 45 -6.28 4.41 9.06
CA PHE A 45 -6.96 3.25 9.62
C PHE A 45 -6.03 2.29 10.38
N PHE A 46 -4.76 2.18 9.97
CA PHE A 46 -3.76 1.41 10.71
C PHE A 46 -3.41 2.06 12.06
N TYR A 47 -3.20 3.38 12.08
CA TYR A 47 -2.76 4.09 13.29
C TYR A 47 -3.91 4.48 14.23
N LEU A 48 -5.15 4.47 13.76
CA LEU A 48 -6.33 4.83 14.57
C LEU A 48 -6.50 3.93 15.82
N PRO A 49 -6.43 2.59 15.74
CA PRO A 49 -6.46 1.72 16.93
C PRO A 49 -5.32 2.00 17.92
N LEU A 50 -4.18 2.47 17.41
CA LEU A 50 -2.97 2.76 18.17
C LEU A 50 -2.97 4.19 18.76
N ARG A 51 -4.08 4.93 18.62
CA ARG A 51 -4.23 6.32 19.09
C ARG A 51 -3.09 7.24 18.65
N ALA A 52 -2.58 7.02 17.44
CA ALA A 52 -1.51 7.82 16.85
C ALA A 52 -1.94 8.32 15.47
N THR A 53 -1.26 9.35 14.98
CA THR A 53 -1.42 9.80 13.60
C THR A 53 -0.25 9.34 12.73
N PRO A 54 -0.47 9.10 11.41
CA PRO A 54 0.62 8.78 10.50
C PRO A 54 1.76 9.81 10.50
N GLN A 55 1.44 11.09 10.72
CA GLN A 55 2.39 12.19 10.79
C GLN A 55 3.33 12.07 11.99
N GLU A 56 2.79 11.73 13.16
CA GLU A 56 3.58 11.55 14.38
C GLU A 56 4.52 10.34 14.28
N ALA A 57 4.08 9.28 13.58
CA ALA A 57 4.89 8.13 13.25
C ALA A 57 5.98 8.41 12.18
N GLY A 58 6.03 9.61 11.59
CA GLY A 58 7.04 9.98 10.60
C GLY A 58 6.70 9.57 9.16
N TYR A 59 5.46 9.14 8.89
CA TYR A 59 4.99 8.84 7.54
C TYR A 59 4.52 10.12 6.84
N GLY A 60 5.52 10.81 6.28
CA GLY A 60 5.36 11.96 5.41
C GLY A 60 4.79 11.62 4.04
N TYR A 61 4.56 12.66 3.23
CA TYR A 61 4.02 12.53 1.88
C TYR A 61 4.93 11.70 0.95
N LEU A 62 6.26 11.94 1.02
CA LEU A 62 7.24 11.34 0.10
C LEU A 62 7.47 9.85 0.36
N GLU A 63 7.53 9.45 1.64
CA GLU A 63 7.67 8.05 2.05
C GLU A 63 6.47 7.21 1.60
N ILE A 64 5.24 7.75 1.73
CA ILE A 64 4.02 7.07 1.28
C ILE A 64 4.06 6.85 -0.24
N LEU A 65 4.46 7.85 -1.02
CA LEU A 65 4.47 7.74 -2.49
C LEU A 65 5.59 6.86 -3.02
N SER A 66 6.81 6.96 -2.49
CA SER A 66 7.96 6.20 -3.00
C SER A 66 7.91 4.72 -2.64
N GLY A 67 7.47 4.38 -1.43
CA GLY A 67 7.45 3.01 -0.94
C GLY A 67 6.20 2.22 -1.31
N GLN A 68 5.01 2.84 -1.26
CA GLN A 68 3.73 2.11 -1.35
C GLN A 68 3.15 2.07 -2.77
N LEU A 69 3.54 3.00 -3.65
CA LEU A 69 2.96 3.10 -5.00
C LEU A 69 3.34 1.90 -5.87
N ILE A 70 4.60 1.46 -5.81
CA ILE A 70 5.08 0.31 -6.57
C ILE A 70 4.32 -0.96 -6.14
N GLY A 71 4.26 -1.22 -4.83
CA GLY A 71 3.58 -2.40 -4.30
C GLY A 71 2.08 -2.42 -4.60
N THR A 72 1.41 -1.26 -4.57
CA THR A 72 -0.02 -1.16 -4.90
C THR A 72 -0.29 -1.40 -6.39
N VAL A 73 0.55 -0.85 -7.28
CA VAL A 73 0.43 -1.07 -8.73
C VAL A 73 0.71 -2.52 -9.09
N GLU A 74 1.76 -3.11 -8.51
CA GLU A 74 2.11 -4.52 -8.70
C GLU A 74 0.98 -5.44 -8.23
N LEU A 75 0.43 -5.17 -7.04
CA LEU A 75 -0.72 -5.89 -6.52
C LEU A 75 -1.94 -5.81 -7.44
N ALA A 76 -2.28 -4.61 -7.93
CA ALA A 76 -3.39 -4.42 -8.85
C ALA A 76 -3.18 -5.19 -10.16
N LEU A 77 -1.95 -5.24 -10.66
CA LEU A 77 -1.59 -5.97 -11.87
C LEU A 77 -1.70 -7.49 -11.66
N ILE A 78 -1.16 -8.01 -10.56
CA ILE A 78 -1.27 -9.44 -10.19
C ILE A 78 -2.75 -9.83 -10.11
N LEU A 79 -3.56 -9.05 -9.39
CA LEU A 79 -4.99 -9.32 -9.24
C LEU A 79 -5.72 -9.24 -10.60
N ALA A 80 -5.39 -8.27 -11.45
CA ALA A 80 -5.97 -8.17 -12.78
C ALA A 80 -5.64 -9.40 -13.64
N VAL A 81 -4.43 -9.95 -13.54
CA VAL A 81 -4.02 -11.19 -14.24
C VAL A 81 -4.81 -12.39 -13.73
N PHE A 82 -4.98 -12.53 -12.41
CA PHE A 82 -5.80 -13.61 -11.84
C PHE A 82 -7.28 -13.51 -12.26
N LEU A 83 -7.87 -12.31 -12.22
CA LEU A 83 -9.23 -12.08 -12.69
C LEU A 83 -9.38 -12.39 -14.18
N LEU A 84 -8.37 -12.05 -14.98
CA LEU A 84 -8.35 -12.32 -16.41
C LEU A 84 -8.30 -13.83 -16.68
N ALA A 85 -7.38 -14.54 -16.03
CA ALA A 85 -7.25 -15.99 -16.13
C ALA A 85 -8.54 -16.70 -15.69
N GLY A 86 -9.12 -16.27 -14.56
CA GLY A 86 -10.40 -16.80 -14.07
C GLY A 86 -11.56 -16.57 -15.04
N ALA A 87 -11.66 -15.37 -15.62
CA ALA A 87 -12.69 -15.08 -16.61
C ALA A 87 -12.56 -15.93 -17.89
N LEU A 88 -11.33 -16.15 -18.35
CA LEU A 88 -11.04 -17.03 -19.50
C LEU A 88 -11.39 -18.49 -19.16
N ALA A 89 -10.97 -19.00 -18.00
CA ALA A 89 -11.26 -20.35 -17.54
C ALA A 89 -12.76 -20.62 -17.35
N LEU A 90 -13.50 -19.66 -16.78
CA LEU A 90 -14.96 -19.73 -16.65
C LEU A 90 -15.64 -19.72 -18.02
N GLY A 91 -15.12 -18.92 -18.96
CA GLY A 91 -15.59 -18.90 -20.35
C GLY A 91 -15.40 -20.24 -21.04
N SER A 92 -14.20 -20.82 -20.96
CA SER A 92 -13.90 -22.13 -21.56
C SER A 92 -14.71 -23.25 -20.92
N ALA A 93 -14.86 -23.26 -19.59
CA ALA A 93 -15.66 -24.23 -18.87
C ALA A 93 -17.15 -24.19 -19.30
N ARG A 94 -17.74 -22.99 -19.41
CA ARG A 94 -19.11 -22.81 -19.89
C ARG A 94 -19.30 -23.34 -21.31
N HIS A 95 -18.32 -23.17 -22.19
CA HIS A 95 -18.39 -23.69 -23.56
C HIS A 95 -18.20 -25.22 -23.63
N ALA A 96 -17.33 -25.79 -22.80
CA ALA A 96 -17.14 -27.23 -22.69
C ALA A 96 -18.41 -27.93 -22.17
N LEU A 97 -19.02 -27.39 -21.10
CA LEU A 97 -20.29 -27.90 -20.55
C LEU A 97 -21.45 -27.83 -21.54
N ALA A 98 -21.45 -26.83 -22.42
CA ALA A 98 -22.46 -26.70 -23.48
C ALA A 98 -22.21 -27.60 -24.70
N GLY A 99 -21.29 -28.57 -24.63
CA GLY A 99 -20.94 -29.47 -25.74
C GLY A 99 -20.23 -28.80 -26.92
N ARG A 100 -19.81 -27.53 -26.78
CA ARG A 100 -19.19 -26.71 -27.85
C ARG A 100 -17.67 -26.68 -27.73
N TRP A 101 -17.04 -27.85 -27.66
CA TRP A 101 -15.59 -28.01 -27.45
C TRP A 101 -14.72 -27.20 -28.42
N ARG A 102 -15.09 -27.15 -29.71
CA ARG A 102 -14.35 -26.34 -30.70
C ARG A 102 -14.36 -24.83 -30.40
N LYS A 103 -15.42 -24.33 -29.75
CA LYS A 103 -15.50 -22.91 -29.34
C LYS A 103 -14.88 -22.66 -27.97
N ALA A 104 -14.64 -23.69 -27.17
CA ALA A 104 -13.94 -23.57 -25.90
C ALA A 104 -12.45 -23.25 -26.09
N VAL A 105 -11.86 -23.70 -27.21
CA VAL A 105 -10.44 -23.47 -27.54
C VAL A 105 -10.24 -22.23 -28.44
N SER A 106 -11.30 -21.69 -29.04
CA SER A 106 -11.18 -20.50 -29.88
C SER A 106 -10.88 -19.27 -29.04
N TRP A 107 -9.76 -18.62 -29.32
CA TRP A 107 -9.35 -17.40 -28.64
C TRP A 107 -10.40 -16.29 -28.85
N PRO A 108 -10.67 -15.46 -27.82
CA PRO A 108 -11.53 -14.31 -27.98
C PRO A 108 -10.94 -13.37 -29.04
N GLY A 109 -11.79 -12.79 -29.88
CA GLY A 109 -11.35 -11.79 -30.85
C GLY A 109 -10.65 -10.61 -30.15
N ARG A 110 -9.71 -9.93 -30.84
CA ARG A 110 -8.88 -8.85 -30.26
C ARG A 110 -9.68 -7.79 -29.51
N ALA A 111 -10.82 -7.35 -30.06
CA ALA A 111 -11.69 -6.36 -29.41
C ALA A 111 -12.39 -6.89 -28.14
N ALA A 112 -12.71 -8.19 -28.08
CA ALA A 112 -13.22 -8.82 -26.87
C ALA A 112 -12.12 -8.94 -25.81
N MET A 113 -10.91 -9.32 -26.22
CA MET A 113 -9.74 -9.42 -25.35
C MET A 113 -9.40 -8.08 -24.70
N ILE A 114 -9.32 -7.00 -25.48
CA ILE A 114 -9.04 -5.65 -24.95
C ILE A 114 -10.11 -5.21 -23.95
N ARG A 115 -11.40 -5.44 -24.26
CA ARG A 115 -12.50 -5.12 -23.33
C ARG A 115 -12.39 -5.91 -22.02
N LEU A 116 -12.02 -7.18 -22.10
CA LEU A 116 -11.85 -8.05 -20.94
C LEU A 116 -10.66 -7.60 -20.07
N VAL A 117 -9.48 -7.40 -20.68
CA VAL A 117 -8.28 -6.88 -19.99
C VAL A 117 -8.61 -5.57 -19.29
N ARG A 118 -9.29 -4.63 -19.97
CA ARG A 118 -9.68 -3.36 -19.38
C ARG A 118 -10.59 -3.56 -18.17
N ARG A 119 -11.61 -4.42 -18.26
CA ARG A 119 -12.53 -4.72 -17.14
C ARG A 119 -11.80 -5.36 -15.97
N CYS A 120 -10.93 -6.34 -16.22
CA CYS A 120 -10.14 -7.00 -15.18
C CYS A 120 -9.13 -6.04 -14.53
N GLY A 121 -8.51 -5.16 -15.31
CA GLY A 121 -7.62 -4.11 -14.81
C GLY A 121 -8.34 -3.13 -13.90
N PHE A 122 -9.49 -2.59 -14.33
CA PHE A 122 -10.30 -1.70 -13.49
C PHE A 122 -10.84 -2.40 -12.25
N ALA A 123 -11.34 -3.64 -12.39
CA ALA A 123 -11.84 -4.41 -11.27
C ALA A 123 -10.72 -4.71 -10.25
N GLY A 124 -9.55 -5.14 -10.71
CA GLY A 124 -8.39 -5.40 -9.87
C GLY A 124 -7.95 -4.14 -9.12
N LEU A 125 -7.79 -3.02 -9.82
CA LEU A 125 -7.46 -1.74 -9.19
C LEU A 125 -8.52 -1.33 -8.16
N ALA A 126 -9.80 -1.39 -8.50
CA ALA A 126 -10.87 -1.01 -7.57
C ALA A 126 -10.89 -1.91 -6.34
N THR A 127 -10.73 -3.23 -6.49
CA THR A 127 -10.67 -4.17 -5.38
C THR A 127 -9.49 -3.85 -4.46
N VAL A 128 -8.30 -3.60 -5.00
CA VAL A 128 -7.12 -3.23 -4.19
C VAL A 128 -7.37 -1.96 -3.41
N LEU A 129 -7.85 -0.91 -4.07
CA LEU A 129 -8.11 0.37 -3.41
C LEU A 129 -9.17 0.27 -2.31
N LEU A 130 -10.18 -0.58 -2.48
CA LEU A 130 -11.22 -0.80 -1.47
C LEU A 130 -10.76 -1.69 -0.32
N CYS A 131 -9.93 -2.71 -0.58
CA CYS A 131 -9.45 -3.64 0.44
C CYS A 131 -8.33 -3.07 1.31
N LEU A 132 -7.52 -2.14 0.80
CA LEU A 132 -6.36 -1.60 1.53
C LEU A 132 -6.72 -0.99 2.90
N PRO A 133 -7.72 -0.09 3.02
CA PRO A 133 -8.12 0.45 4.32
C PRO A 133 -8.61 -0.62 5.31
N ILE A 134 -9.30 -1.65 4.80
CA ILE A 134 -9.83 -2.76 5.61
C ILE A 134 -8.67 -3.59 6.17
N LEU A 135 -7.72 -3.96 5.31
CA LEU A 135 -6.51 -4.69 5.72
C LEU A 135 -5.72 -3.87 6.73
N ALA A 136 -5.51 -2.57 6.48
CA ALA A 136 -4.80 -1.68 7.38
C ALA A 136 -5.45 -1.64 8.78
N LEU A 137 -6.79 -1.58 8.85
CA LEU A 137 -7.52 -1.62 10.11
C LEU A 137 -7.37 -2.97 10.84
N MET A 138 -7.37 -4.09 10.12
CA MET A 138 -7.17 -5.42 10.70
C MET A 138 -5.77 -5.54 11.31
N PHE A 139 -4.72 -5.20 10.56
CA PHE A 139 -3.35 -5.23 11.07
C PHE A 139 -3.11 -4.20 12.19
N GLY A 140 -3.81 -3.06 12.17
CA GLY A 140 -3.77 -2.09 13.26
C GLY A 140 -4.33 -2.66 14.56
N LYS A 141 -5.39 -3.49 14.49
CA LYS A 141 -5.94 -4.22 15.65
C LYS A 141 -5.01 -5.33 16.14
N GLU A 142 -4.34 -6.05 15.23
CA GLU A 142 -3.32 -7.03 15.61
C GLU A 142 -2.13 -6.36 16.32
N ALA A 143 -1.69 -5.19 15.81
CA ALA A 143 -0.69 -4.37 16.47
C ALA A 143 -1.19 -3.88 17.85
N GLN A 144 -2.46 -3.51 17.98
CA GLN A 144 -3.06 -3.13 19.25
C GLN A 144 -2.92 -4.23 20.32
N GLN A 145 -2.87 -5.50 19.91
CA GLN A 145 -2.70 -6.66 20.79
C GLN A 145 -1.22 -6.96 21.13
N GLY A 146 -0.27 -6.12 20.71
CA GLY A 146 1.16 -6.32 20.97
C GLY A 146 1.90 -7.11 19.89
N THR A 147 1.27 -7.38 18.76
CA THR A 147 1.92 -8.04 17.61
C THR A 147 2.79 -7.03 16.88
N ALA A 148 4.05 -7.37 16.62
CA ALA A 148 4.88 -6.55 15.75
C ALA A 148 4.39 -6.62 14.30
N VAL A 149 4.13 -5.47 13.70
CA VAL A 149 3.74 -5.35 12.29
C VAL A 149 4.79 -4.49 11.60
N ARG A 150 5.43 -5.02 10.55
CA ARG A 150 6.42 -4.28 9.77
C ARG A 150 6.18 -4.50 8.28
N ASN A 151 5.59 -3.49 7.64
CA ASN A 151 5.04 -3.53 6.30
C ASN A 151 3.97 -4.63 6.14
N ILE A 152 2.89 -4.30 5.42
CA ILE A 152 1.90 -5.30 5.06
C ILE A 152 2.31 -5.88 3.70
N TYR A 153 2.63 -7.17 3.69
CA TYR A 153 3.00 -7.93 2.49
C TYR A 153 1.80 -8.73 1.98
N LEU A 154 1.58 -8.75 0.66
CA LEU A 154 0.48 -9.55 0.08
C LEU A 154 0.76 -11.05 0.10
N LEU A 155 1.99 -11.43 -0.25
CA LEU A 155 2.41 -12.82 -0.40
C LEU A 155 3.68 -13.02 0.40
N HIS A 156 3.63 -13.97 1.32
CA HIS A 156 4.77 -14.33 2.18
C HIS A 156 6.05 -14.61 1.37
N PHE A 157 5.89 -15.16 0.16
CA PHE A 157 6.99 -15.53 -0.72
C PHE A 157 7.59 -14.38 -1.54
N VAL A 158 6.83 -13.29 -1.79
CA VAL A 158 7.26 -12.24 -2.74
C VAL A 158 7.66 -10.93 -2.03
N GLN A 159 7.41 -10.80 -0.72
CA GLN A 159 7.82 -9.64 0.10
C GLN A 159 7.55 -8.26 -0.55
N ILE A 160 6.47 -8.14 -1.32
CA ILE A 160 6.07 -6.86 -1.93
C ILE A 160 5.36 -6.02 -0.85
N PRO A 161 5.95 -4.90 -0.38
CA PRO A 161 5.32 -4.07 0.62
C PRO A 161 4.17 -3.29 -0.02
N VAL A 162 2.95 -3.61 0.37
CA VAL A 162 1.75 -2.95 -0.16
C VAL A 162 1.42 -1.71 0.66
N LEU A 163 1.62 -1.79 1.97
CA LEU A 163 1.47 -0.67 2.89
C LEU A 163 2.71 -0.59 3.79
N ALA A 164 3.41 0.53 3.71
CA ALA A 164 4.52 0.86 4.60
C ALA A 164 3.94 1.40 5.91
N VAL A 165 3.73 0.50 6.86
CA VAL A 165 3.31 0.78 8.23
C VAL A 165 4.22 0.03 9.18
N GLN A 166 4.39 0.55 10.38
CA GLN A 166 5.26 -0.06 11.37
C GLN A 166 4.69 0.08 12.78
N ALA A 167 4.75 -1.02 13.51
CA ALA A 167 4.62 -1.15 14.95
C ALA A 167 5.61 -2.24 15.37
N SER A 168 6.75 -1.87 15.95
CA SER A 168 7.81 -2.83 16.31
C SER A 168 8.00 -2.88 17.82
N THR A 169 8.03 -4.07 18.40
CA THR A 169 8.35 -4.25 19.82
C THR A 169 9.71 -3.66 20.15
N VAL A 170 9.79 -2.90 21.23
CA VAL A 170 11.03 -2.25 21.65
C VAL A 170 11.13 -2.21 23.18
N LYS A 171 12.35 -2.35 23.69
CA LYS A 171 12.68 -1.99 25.07
C LYS A 171 13.20 -0.57 25.10
N VAL A 172 12.57 0.26 25.92
CA VAL A 172 12.90 1.68 26.04
C VAL A 172 13.51 1.94 27.41
N SER A 173 14.68 2.56 27.42
CA SER A 173 15.33 3.01 28.67
C SER A 173 15.73 4.47 28.56
N TRP A 174 15.65 5.21 29.68
CA TRP A 174 16.16 6.57 29.72
C TRP A 174 17.69 6.60 29.58
N THR A 175 18.20 7.53 28.76
CA THR A 175 19.65 7.77 28.62
C THR A 175 20.22 8.60 29.78
N ALA A 176 19.36 9.35 30.46
CA ALA A 176 19.69 10.23 31.58
C ALA A 176 18.67 10.07 32.72
N LYS A 177 18.78 10.91 33.76
CA LYS A 177 17.80 10.94 34.85
C LYS A 177 16.41 11.25 34.29
N MET A 178 15.42 10.40 34.63
CA MET A 178 14.02 10.54 34.20
C MET A 178 13.50 11.95 34.48
N PRO A 179 12.95 12.67 33.48
CA PRO A 179 12.36 13.97 33.69
C PRO A 179 11.17 13.90 34.66
N ALA A 180 11.05 14.88 35.56
CA ALA A 180 9.91 14.95 36.47
C ALA A 180 8.58 15.06 35.69
N GLY A 181 7.58 14.28 36.08
CA GLY A 181 6.27 14.26 35.42
C GLY A 181 6.16 13.38 34.18
N THR A 182 7.23 12.65 33.81
CA THR A 182 7.13 11.64 32.74
C THR A 182 6.75 10.26 33.30
N PRO A 183 5.98 9.45 32.55
CA PRO A 183 5.64 8.10 32.98
C PRO A 183 6.91 7.24 33.08
N ASP A 184 6.97 6.37 34.08
CA ASP A 184 8.07 5.44 34.28
C ASP A 184 8.03 4.32 33.23
N ILE A 185 8.75 4.55 32.13
CA ILE A 185 8.81 3.63 30.99
C ILE A 185 9.44 2.29 31.38
N SER A 186 10.31 2.28 32.39
CA SER A 186 11.03 1.09 32.85
C SER A 186 10.11 0.00 33.39
N LYS A 187 8.89 0.37 33.81
CA LYS A 187 7.86 -0.55 34.31
C LYS A 187 6.93 -1.09 33.22
N ARG A 188 7.04 -0.58 31.99
CA ARG A 188 6.20 -0.97 30.86
C ARG A 188 6.86 -2.13 30.12
N ASN A 189 6.22 -3.29 30.12
CA ASN A 189 6.79 -4.52 29.56
C ASN A 189 6.54 -4.67 28.05
N CYS A 190 5.55 -3.96 27.51
CA CYS A 190 5.16 -4.06 26.11
C CYS A 190 4.97 -2.68 25.47
N LEU A 191 6.00 -2.24 24.76
CA LEU A 191 5.97 -1.00 23.99
C LEU A 191 6.19 -1.30 22.52
N LEU A 192 5.30 -0.79 21.68
CA LEU A 192 5.45 -0.82 20.23
C LEU A 192 5.94 0.54 19.74
N TYR A 193 7.12 0.57 19.16
CA TYR A 193 7.63 1.72 18.43
C TYR A 193 6.85 1.90 17.13
N LEU A 194 6.17 3.04 17.00
CA LEU A 194 5.36 3.38 15.83
C LEU A 194 6.15 4.20 14.81
N GLY A 195 7.15 4.96 15.28
CA GLY A 195 7.99 5.81 14.45
C GLY A 195 8.48 7.07 15.15
N LYS A 196 8.99 8.03 14.38
CA LYS A 196 9.54 9.30 14.90
C LYS A 196 9.28 10.43 13.93
N ALA A 197 8.82 11.56 14.47
CA ALA A 197 8.67 12.81 13.74
C ALA A 197 9.09 14.00 14.62
N ALA A 198 9.71 15.01 14.02
CA ALA A 198 10.07 16.26 14.70
C ALA A 198 10.85 16.09 16.03
N GLY A 199 11.69 15.04 16.14
CA GLY A 199 12.46 14.76 17.35
C GLY A 199 11.70 13.99 18.44
N THR A 200 10.41 13.71 18.25
CA THR A 200 9.57 12.92 19.14
C THR A 200 9.41 11.51 18.60
N ALA A 201 9.72 10.52 19.42
CA ALA A 201 9.42 9.12 19.14
C ALA A 201 8.04 8.78 19.70
N VAL A 202 7.26 8.03 18.92
CA VAL A 202 5.92 7.60 19.30
C VAL A 202 5.91 6.11 19.59
N PHE A 203 5.33 5.77 20.72
CA PHE A 203 5.15 4.41 21.19
C PHE A 203 3.68 4.15 21.45
N TYR A 204 3.27 2.89 21.38
CA TYR A 204 2.00 2.42 21.90
C TYR A 204 2.28 1.48 23.07
N ASP A 205 1.69 1.77 24.23
CA ASP A 205 1.67 0.84 25.35
C ASP A 205 0.41 -0.01 25.27
N VAL A 206 0.62 -1.30 25.08
CA VAL A 206 -0.45 -2.30 24.94
C VAL A 206 -1.20 -2.52 26.25
N ALA A 207 -0.53 -2.37 27.41
CA ALA A 207 -1.15 -2.58 28.71
C ALA A 207 -2.10 -1.44 29.09
N THR A 208 -1.74 -0.19 28.75
CA THR A 208 -2.58 0.98 29.05
C THR A 208 -3.46 1.41 27.87
N GLU A 209 -3.25 0.83 26.69
CA GLU A 209 -3.85 1.24 25.42
C GLU A 209 -3.64 2.73 25.08
N GLU A 210 -2.48 3.28 25.46
CA GLU A 210 -2.16 4.70 25.27
C GLU A 210 -0.95 4.88 24.37
N SER A 211 -0.98 5.94 23.55
CA SER A 211 0.18 6.40 22.81
C SER A 211 1.07 7.27 23.71
N LEU A 212 2.37 7.00 23.70
CA LEU A 212 3.38 7.74 24.46
C LEU A 212 4.27 8.52 23.49
N HIS A 213 4.43 9.81 23.78
CA HIS A 213 5.26 10.72 22.99
C HIS A 213 6.48 11.11 23.81
N LEU A 214 7.66 10.65 23.38
CA LEU A 214 8.90 10.82 24.14
C LEU A 214 9.97 11.52 23.30
N PRO A 215 10.74 12.46 23.88
CA PRO A 215 11.87 13.07 23.17
C PRO A 215 12.90 12.00 22.80
N SER A 216 13.15 11.82 21.51
CA SER A 216 14.05 10.77 21.01
C SER A 216 15.51 10.93 21.45
N THR A 217 15.90 12.12 21.92
CA THR A 217 17.23 12.40 22.45
C THR A 217 17.42 11.93 23.89
N GLN A 218 16.35 11.61 24.61
CA GLN A 218 16.38 11.22 26.02
C GLN A 218 16.23 9.72 26.23
N ILE A 219 15.93 8.96 25.19
CA ILE A 219 15.63 7.54 25.27
C ILE A 219 16.58 6.72 24.41
N LEU A 220 16.89 5.52 24.89
CA LEU A 220 17.61 4.49 24.16
C LEU A 220 16.60 3.41 23.76
N LEU A 221 16.64 3.03 22.50
CA LEU A 221 15.76 2.00 21.92
C LEU A 221 16.57 0.73 21.70
N ALA A 222 16.19 -0.35 22.37
CA ALA A 222 16.73 -1.68 22.13
C ALA A 222 15.66 -2.54 21.45
N PHE A 223 15.86 -2.83 20.17
CA PHE A 223 15.00 -3.74 19.42
C PHE A 223 15.42 -5.18 19.74
N PRO A 224 14.51 -6.03 20.26
CA PRO A 224 14.82 -7.44 20.47
C PRO A 224 15.23 -8.06 19.13
N HIS A 225 16.30 -8.85 19.14
CA HIS A 225 16.77 -9.51 17.94
C HIS A 225 15.81 -10.66 17.64
N THR A 226 14.96 -10.49 16.63
CA THR A 226 14.03 -11.53 16.19
C THR A 226 14.50 -12.06 14.85
N SER A 227 14.81 -13.36 14.82
CA SER A 227 15.22 -14.07 13.60
C SER A 227 14.05 -14.20 12.60
N THR A 228 12.83 -14.00 13.07
CA THR A 228 11.59 -14.11 12.31
C THR A 228 10.75 -12.86 12.56
N VAL A 229 10.18 -12.28 11.50
CA VAL A 229 9.35 -11.05 11.55
C VAL A 229 8.05 -11.26 12.35
N TRP A 230 7.69 -12.51 12.66
CA TRP A 230 6.37 -12.90 13.15
C TRP A 230 6.34 -13.40 14.62
N ASP A 231 7.49 -13.71 15.22
CA ASP A 231 7.53 -14.27 16.60
C ASP A 231 7.81 -13.22 17.68
N SER A 232 7.73 -11.93 17.35
CA SER A 232 8.05 -10.85 18.28
C SER A 232 6.80 -10.18 18.84
N GLY A 233 5.88 -10.98 19.37
CA GLY A 233 4.80 -10.46 20.21
C GLY A 233 5.32 -10.08 21.59
N CYS A 234 4.57 -9.26 22.32
CA CYS A 234 4.77 -9.09 23.75
C CYS A 234 4.14 -10.27 24.51
N GLU A 235 4.81 -11.42 24.51
CA GLU A 235 4.50 -12.55 25.40
C GLU A 235 5.55 -12.67 26.51
#